data_AF-C2JVL6-F1
#
_entry.id   AF-C2JVL6-F1
#
_cell.length_a   1.000
_cell.length_b   1.000
_cell.length_c   1.000
_cell.angle_alpha   90.00
_cell.angle_beta   90.00
_cell.angle_gamma   90.00
#
_symmetry.space_group_name_H-M   'P 1'
#
loop_
_entity.id
_entity.type
_entity.pdbx_description
1 polymer ?
#
loop_
_entity_poly.entity_id
_entity_poly.type
_entity_poly.pdbx_seq_one_letter_code
_entity_poly.pdbx_strand_id
1 'polypeptide(L)'
;MILWFLGLMVIGLYLSFIMMHRSAKRSTLIAIFSIGLMGSLLLMVLNDNAHFGMEKRTTTDEQTIYTASPNAQMPMLLKQNVGTAGKHVVYIYKTDPKKKAVHTKADLAVSNQVVQTTGTTASMTSRTTRWEYQNSFFSALFNHQGAGQLVAQHNRLVMPKSWIELTTTQAKRLGTKLKALQHPNAQQKATMAAAVKAKAAELAHANPKLASDQAALLKQAQATVQQAMIQQAVKEVQQQK
;
A
#
# COMPACT_ATOMS: atom_id res chain seq x y z
N MET A 1 -31.88 0.31 -11.84
CA MET A 1 -33.22 0.25 -12.47
C MET A 1 -34.13 -0.80 -11.84
N ILE A 2 -33.57 -1.89 -11.27
CA ILE A 2 -34.32 -3.03 -10.71
C ILE A 2 -35.26 -2.64 -9.56
N LEU A 3 -34.89 -1.66 -8.73
CA LEU A 3 -35.77 -1.18 -7.65
C LEU A 3 -37.05 -0.51 -8.19
N TRP A 4 -36.95 0.22 -9.30
CA TRP A 4 -38.11 0.80 -9.98
C TRP A 4 -39.00 -0.29 -10.58
N PHE A 5 -38.38 -1.28 -11.22
CA PHE A 5 -39.10 -2.44 -11.76
C PHE A 5 -39.82 -3.21 -10.65
N LEU A 6 -39.17 -3.46 -9.51
CA LEU A 6 -39.78 -4.07 -8.33
C LEU A 6 -40.99 -3.26 -7.85
N GLY A 7 -40.85 -1.93 -7.72
CA GLY A 7 -41.95 -1.05 -7.35
C GLY A 7 -43.15 -1.13 -8.31
N LEU A 8 -42.90 -1.18 -9.62
CA LEU A 8 -43.95 -1.36 -10.63
C LEU A 8 -44.64 -2.73 -10.51
N MET A 9 -43.88 -3.81 -10.24
CA MET A 9 -44.46 -5.14 -10.01
C MET A 9 -45.33 -5.17 -8.76
N VAL A 10 -44.91 -4.52 -7.67
CA VAL A 10 -45.70 -4.40 -6.43
C VAL A 10 -47.02 -3.66 -6.68
N ILE A 11 -46.96 -2.51 -7.36
CA ILE A 11 -48.16 -1.72 -7.68
C ILE A 11 -49.08 -2.51 -8.62
N GLY A 12 -48.55 -3.13 -9.67
CA GLY A 12 -49.31 -3.94 -10.61
C GLY A 12 -49.99 -5.14 -9.93
N LEU A 13 -49.29 -5.80 -9.00
CA LEU A 13 -49.84 -6.88 -8.20
C LEU A 13 -50.99 -6.39 -7.32
N TYR A 14 -50.82 -5.25 -6.63
CA TYR A 14 -51.88 -4.64 -5.82
C TYR A 14 -53.12 -4.33 -6.65
N LEU A 15 -52.97 -3.62 -7.79
CA LEU A 15 -54.09 -3.25 -8.66
C LEU A 15 -54.81 -4.49 -9.19
N SER A 16 -54.07 -5.53 -9.59
CA SER A 16 -54.66 -6.77 -10.11
C SER A 16 -55.34 -7.59 -9.02
N PHE A 17 -54.73 -7.69 -7.85
CA PHE A 17 -55.23 -8.56 -6.78
C PHE A 17 -56.42 -7.95 -6.04
N ILE A 18 -56.36 -6.63 -5.74
CA ILE A 18 -57.33 -5.91 -4.91
C ILE A 18 -58.41 -5.23 -5.74
N MET A 19 -58.07 -4.57 -6.86
CA MET A 19 -59.03 -3.72 -7.58
C MET A 19 -59.78 -4.43 -8.72
N MET A 20 -59.24 -5.52 -9.28
CA MET A 20 -59.91 -6.24 -10.36
C MET A 20 -60.94 -7.26 -9.87
N HIS A 21 -62.06 -7.37 -10.60
CA HIS A 21 -63.03 -8.43 -10.40
C HIS A 21 -62.49 -9.82 -10.81
N ARG A 22 -63.09 -10.87 -10.23
CA ARG A 22 -62.71 -12.27 -10.47
C ARG A 22 -62.89 -12.61 -11.95
N SER A 23 -61.78 -12.82 -12.65
CA SER A 23 -61.73 -13.14 -14.08
C SER A 23 -60.43 -13.87 -14.40
N ALA A 24 -60.38 -14.57 -15.54
CA ALA A 24 -59.15 -15.22 -15.99
C ALA A 24 -58.00 -14.22 -16.18
N LYS A 25 -58.31 -13.02 -16.71
CA LYS A 25 -57.35 -11.92 -16.89
C LYS A 25 -56.70 -11.49 -15.58
N ARG A 26 -57.51 -11.37 -14.51
CA ARG A 26 -57.01 -11.07 -13.16
C ARG A 26 -56.00 -12.12 -12.71
N SER A 27 -56.33 -13.40 -12.83
CA SER A 27 -55.43 -14.50 -12.41
C SER A 27 -54.12 -14.48 -13.19
N THR A 28 -54.16 -14.25 -14.51
CA THR A 28 -52.97 -14.13 -15.35
C THR A 28 -52.09 -12.95 -14.93
N LEU A 29 -52.67 -11.77 -14.69
CA LEU A 29 -51.91 -10.59 -14.25
C LEU A 29 -51.30 -10.78 -12.87
N ILE A 30 -52.03 -11.35 -11.91
CA ILE A 30 -51.49 -11.70 -10.59
C ILE A 30 -50.30 -12.63 -10.74
N ALA A 31 -50.40 -13.66 -11.58
CA ALA A 31 -49.30 -14.60 -11.81
C ALA A 31 -48.08 -13.88 -12.40
N ILE A 32 -48.26 -13.04 -13.44
CA ILE A 32 -47.17 -12.30 -14.08
C ILE A 32 -46.49 -11.36 -13.09
N PHE A 33 -47.25 -10.54 -12.35
CA PHE A 33 -46.67 -9.59 -11.39
C PHE A 33 -46.01 -10.30 -10.20
N SER A 34 -46.56 -11.44 -9.76
CA SER A 34 -45.94 -12.25 -8.70
C SER A 34 -44.61 -12.86 -9.17
N ILE A 35 -44.56 -13.39 -10.39
CA ILE A 35 -43.32 -13.90 -11.00
C ILE A 35 -42.31 -12.77 -11.18
N GLY A 36 -42.74 -11.61 -11.66
CA GLY A 36 -41.88 -10.43 -11.83
C GLY A 36 -41.30 -9.95 -10.50
N LEU A 37 -42.10 -9.92 -9.43
CA LEU A 37 -41.66 -9.56 -8.08
C LEU A 37 -40.64 -10.57 -7.53
N MET A 38 -40.97 -11.86 -7.56
CA MET A 38 -40.07 -12.92 -7.07
C MET A 38 -38.78 -12.97 -7.89
N GLY A 39 -38.86 -12.83 -9.21
CA GLY A 39 -37.71 -12.76 -10.10
C GLY A 39 -36.82 -11.56 -9.80
N SER A 40 -37.40 -10.39 -9.50
CA SER A 40 -36.64 -9.19 -9.13
C SER A 40 -35.86 -9.38 -7.82
N LEU A 41 -36.51 -9.95 -6.81
CA LEU A 41 -35.86 -10.25 -5.53
C LEU A 41 -34.76 -11.29 -5.68
N LEU A 42 -35.00 -12.34 -6.46
CA LEU A 42 -34.01 -13.37 -6.77
C LEU A 42 -32.79 -12.77 -7.46
N LEU A 43 -32.99 -11.94 -8.50
CA LEU A 43 -31.90 -11.27 -9.21
C LEU A 43 -31.10 -10.34 -8.29
N MET A 44 -31.75 -9.65 -7.36
CA MET A 44 -31.07 -8.80 -6.38
C MET A 44 -30.20 -9.63 -5.43
N VAL A 45 -30.73 -10.73 -4.88
CA VAL A 45 -29.96 -11.64 -4.02
C VAL A 45 -28.78 -12.26 -4.78
N LEU A 46 -28.97 -12.65 -6.03
CA LEU A 46 -27.90 -13.20 -6.87
C LEU A 46 -26.83 -12.13 -7.20
N ASN A 47 -27.23 -10.89 -7.43
CA ASN A 47 -26.30 -9.79 -7.62
C ASN A 47 -25.45 -9.53 -6.37
N ASP A 48 -26.10 -9.47 -5.21
CA ASP A 48 -25.44 -9.07 -3.96
C ASP A 48 -24.56 -10.18 -3.38
N ASN A 49 -25.01 -11.45 -3.48
CA ASN A 49 -24.28 -12.59 -2.90
C ASN A 49 -23.36 -13.30 -3.89
N ALA A 50 -23.73 -13.36 -5.17
CA ALA A 50 -23.04 -14.16 -6.19
C ALA A 50 -22.48 -13.30 -7.34
N HIS A 51 -22.54 -11.97 -7.23
CA HIS A 51 -22.00 -11.03 -8.23
C HIS A 51 -22.59 -11.26 -9.63
N PHE A 52 -23.89 -11.57 -9.72
CA PHE A 52 -24.56 -11.88 -10.98
C PHE A 52 -24.42 -10.75 -12.02
N GLY A 53 -24.02 -11.12 -13.24
CA GLY A 53 -23.76 -10.16 -14.32
C GLY A 53 -22.43 -9.39 -14.17
N MET A 54 -21.62 -9.70 -13.16
CA MET A 54 -20.29 -9.13 -12.97
C MET A 54 -19.18 -10.11 -13.36
N GLU A 55 -18.00 -9.55 -13.57
CA GLU A 55 -16.76 -10.28 -13.77
C GLU A 55 -15.62 -9.59 -13.02
N LYS A 56 -14.52 -10.32 -12.83
CA LYS A 56 -13.33 -9.78 -12.17
C LYS A 56 -12.49 -9.06 -13.19
N ARG A 57 -12.32 -7.75 -13.05
CA ARG A 57 -11.40 -6.96 -13.87
C ARG A 57 -10.21 -6.54 -13.06
N THR A 58 -9.01 -6.73 -13.63
CA THR A 58 -7.76 -6.37 -12.99
C THR A 58 -7.14 -5.16 -13.69
N THR A 59 -6.88 -4.11 -12.92
CA THR A 59 -6.10 -2.96 -13.37
C THR A 59 -4.69 -3.05 -12.79
N THR A 60 -3.72 -2.58 -13.55
CA THR A 60 -2.32 -2.48 -13.10
C THR A 60 -1.90 -1.02 -13.14
N ASP A 61 -1.56 -0.51 -11.97
CA ASP A 61 -1.07 0.86 -11.81
C ASP A 61 0.37 0.81 -11.35
N GLU A 62 1.25 1.55 -12.03
CA GLU A 62 2.64 1.70 -11.64
C GLU A 62 2.91 3.15 -11.25
N GLN A 63 3.63 3.32 -10.14
CA GLN A 63 4.06 4.64 -9.68
C GLN A 63 5.45 4.58 -9.06
N THR A 64 6.22 5.64 -9.24
CA THR A 64 7.46 5.87 -8.50
C THR A 64 7.13 6.15 -7.03
N ILE A 65 7.91 5.58 -6.12
CA ILE A 65 7.79 5.84 -4.68
C ILE A 65 9.09 6.40 -4.12
N TYR A 66 8.98 7.14 -3.03
CA TYR A 66 10.08 7.85 -2.38
C TYR A 66 10.19 7.45 -0.91
N THR A 67 11.39 7.65 -0.38
CA THR A 67 11.74 7.30 1.00
C THR A 67 10.83 7.99 2.00
N ALA A 68 10.41 7.25 3.03
CA ALA A 68 9.71 7.81 4.18
C ALA A 68 10.67 8.46 5.20
N SER A 69 11.99 8.35 4.97
CA SER A 69 13.02 8.95 5.82
C SER A 69 12.94 10.48 5.83
N PRO A 70 13.17 11.12 6.99
CA PRO A 70 13.45 12.56 7.04
C PRO A 70 14.86 12.91 6.51
N ASN A 71 15.77 11.94 6.38
CA ASN A 71 17.12 12.15 5.85
C ASN A 71 17.26 11.51 4.46
N ALA A 72 17.50 12.33 3.44
CA ALA A 72 17.69 11.90 2.06
C ALA A 72 18.91 10.97 1.86
N GLN A 73 19.94 11.08 2.71
CA GLN A 73 21.13 10.23 2.67
C GLN A 73 20.88 8.81 3.19
N MET A 74 19.73 8.57 3.81
CA MET A 74 19.30 7.26 4.29
C MET A 74 17.91 6.95 3.77
N PRO A 75 17.78 6.51 2.50
CA PRO A 75 16.50 6.11 1.99
C PRO A 75 16.00 4.87 2.74
N MET A 76 14.73 4.87 3.13
CA MET A 76 14.11 3.78 3.87
C MET A 76 12.66 3.57 3.48
N LEU A 77 12.25 2.31 3.53
CA LEU A 77 10.86 1.90 3.50
C LEU A 77 10.46 1.45 4.89
N LEU A 78 9.37 2.00 5.37
CA LEU A 78 8.88 1.69 6.70
C LEU A 78 7.81 0.61 6.60
N LYS A 79 7.87 -0.39 7.48
CA LYS A 79 6.84 -1.41 7.63
C LYS A 79 6.14 -1.30 8.97
N GLN A 80 4.86 -1.64 8.98
CA GLN A 80 4.07 -1.70 10.21
C GLN A 80 3.11 -2.87 10.14
N ASN A 81 3.13 -3.70 11.19
CA ASN A 81 2.17 -4.78 11.34
C ASN A 81 0.78 -4.22 11.63
N VAL A 82 -0.24 -4.85 11.04
CA VAL A 82 -1.65 -4.58 11.32
C VAL A 82 -2.15 -5.70 12.22
N GLY A 83 -2.59 -5.34 13.43
CA GLY A 83 -2.97 -6.27 14.48
C GLY A 83 -1.77 -6.93 15.18
N THR A 84 -2.05 -7.92 16.02
CA THR A 84 -1.06 -8.57 16.90
C THR A 84 -0.44 -9.83 16.31
N ALA A 85 -1.06 -10.43 15.29
CA ALA A 85 -0.64 -11.70 14.71
C ALA A 85 0.53 -11.58 13.70
N GLY A 86 0.91 -10.37 13.29
CA GLY A 86 2.01 -10.14 12.35
C GLY A 86 1.78 -10.68 10.91
N LYS A 87 0.57 -11.12 10.59
CA LYS A 87 0.22 -11.71 9.27
C LYS A 87 -0.06 -10.67 8.19
N HIS A 88 -0.47 -9.46 8.60
CA HIS A 88 -0.77 -8.36 7.69
C HIS A 88 0.18 -7.21 7.97
N VAL A 89 0.80 -6.69 6.93
CA VAL A 89 1.80 -5.62 7.03
C VAL A 89 1.45 -4.54 6.03
N VAL A 90 1.46 -3.30 6.49
CA VAL A 90 1.42 -2.13 5.61
C VAL A 90 2.81 -1.54 5.46
N TYR A 91 3.07 -1.03 4.26
CA TYR A 91 4.30 -0.32 3.95
C TYR A 91 4.02 1.16 3.81
N ILE A 92 4.87 1.96 4.44
CA ILE A 92 4.80 3.42 4.49
C ILE A 92 5.90 4.00 3.61
N TYR A 93 5.51 4.82 2.65
CA TYR A 93 6.35 5.43 1.62
C TYR A 93 5.79 6.80 1.24
N LYS A 94 6.52 7.56 0.44
CA LYS A 94 6.02 8.81 -0.14
C LYS A 94 5.69 8.61 -1.62
N THR A 95 4.63 9.26 -2.10
CA THR A 95 4.32 9.33 -3.55
C THR A 95 4.98 10.52 -4.24
N ASP A 96 5.48 11.47 -3.46
CA ASP A 96 6.24 12.63 -3.91
C ASP A 96 7.24 13.01 -2.79
N PRO A 97 8.50 13.40 -3.10
CA PRO A 97 9.50 13.74 -2.10
C PRO A 97 9.04 14.81 -1.09
N LYS A 98 8.22 15.76 -1.54
CA LYS A 98 7.74 16.93 -0.79
C LYS A 98 6.44 16.65 -0.04
N LYS A 99 5.72 15.56 -0.36
CA LYS A 99 4.47 15.20 0.31
C LYS A 99 4.70 14.39 1.59
N LYS A 100 3.65 14.29 2.41
CA LYS A 100 3.63 13.41 3.58
C LYS A 100 3.70 11.96 3.14
N ALA A 101 4.28 11.12 3.99
CA ALA A 101 4.25 9.68 3.79
C ALA A 101 2.81 9.16 3.87
N VAL A 102 2.51 8.20 3.01
CA VAL A 102 1.27 7.43 2.93
C VAL A 102 1.59 5.95 3.15
N HIS A 103 0.56 5.10 3.23
CA HIS A 103 0.76 3.67 3.37
C HIS A 103 -0.10 2.86 2.40
N THR A 104 0.33 1.63 2.13
CA THR A 104 -0.52 0.62 1.48
C THR A 104 -1.80 0.42 2.30
N LYS A 105 -2.92 0.09 1.65
CA LYS A 105 -4.20 -0.15 2.35
C LYS A 105 -4.07 -1.25 3.39
N ALA A 106 -4.69 -1.04 4.55
CA ALA A 106 -4.79 -2.01 5.63
C ALA A 106 -6.08 -2.82 5.47
N ASP A 107 -6.06 -3.80 4.58
CA ASP A 107 -7.21 -4.64 4.24
C ASP A 107 -6.74 -6.09 4.09
N LEU A 108 -7.60 -7.05 4.45
CA LEU A 108 -7.32 -8.48 4.36
C LEU A 108 -7.18 -8.95 2.90
N ALA A 109 -7.85 -8.28 1.97
CA ALA A 109 -7.75 -8.55 0.54
C ALA A 109 -6.49 -7.92 -0.10
N VAL A 110 -5.72 -7.13 0.66
CA VAL A 110 -4.49 -6.48 0.20
C VAL A 110 -3.27 -7.26 0.67
N SER A 111 -2.39 -7.58 -0.25
CA SER A 111 -1.08 -8.18 0.04
C SER A 111 0.04 -7.33 -0.55
N ASN A 112 1.18 -7.37 0.12
CA ASN A 112 2.34 -6.57 -0.21
C ASN A 112 3.57 -7.47 -0.31
N GLN A 113 4.34 -7.29 -1.37
CA GLN A 113 5.61 -7.97 -1.57
C GLN A 113 6.68 -6.93 -1.87
N VAL A 114 7.78 -7.00 -1.11
CA VAL A 114 8.96 -6.17 -1.34
C VAL A 114 10.00 -6.98 -2.11
N VAL A 115 10.55 -6.39 -3.16
CA VAL A 115 11.62 -6.97 -3.97
C VAL A 115 12.74 -5.96 -4.13
N GLN A 116 13.99 -6.41 -3.95
CA GLN A 116 15.14 -5.56 -4.17
C GLN A 116 15.57 -5.56 -5.65
N THR A 117 16.02 -4.41 -6.14
CA THR A 117 16.59 -4.23 -7.48
C THR A 117 17.98 -3.62 -7.41
N THR A 118 18.77 -3.84 -8.47
CA THR A 118 20.04 -3.15 -8.70
C THR A 118 19.85 -1.73 -9.23
N GLY A 119 18.64 -1.38 -9.68
CA GLY A 119 18.28 -0.03 -10.07
C GLY A 119 18.33 0.97 -8.91
N THR A 120 18.32 2.27 -9.25
CA THR A 120 18.43 3.37 -8.29
C THR A 120 17.09 3.99 -7.90
N THR A 121 16.02 3.68 -8.64
CA THR A 121 14.66 4.17 -8.41
C THR A 121 13.82 3.11 -7.69
N ALA A 122 12.95 3.57 -6.80
CA ALA A 122 11.94 2.71 -6.17
C ALA A 122 10.59 2.92 -6.86
N SER A 123 9.84 1.85 -7.06
CA SER A 123 8.50 1.89 -7.64
C SER A 123 7.55 0.94 -6.92
N MET A 124 6.26 1.17 -7.09
CA MET A 124 5.21 0.28 -6.66
C MET A 124 4.30 -0.03 -7.83
N THR A 125 4.16 -1.32 -8.13
CA THR A 125 3.16 -1.83 -9.06
C THR A 125 2.00 -2.40 -8.26
N SER A 126 0.80 -1.84 -8.40
CA SER A 126 -0.43 -2.33 -7.78
C SER A 126 -1.29 -3.04 -8.81
N ARG A 127 -1.57 -4.32 -8.60
CA ARG A 127 -2.58 -5.07 -9.35
C ARG A 127 -3.84 -5.12 -8.52
N THR A 128 -4.88 -4.43 -8.96
CA THR A 128 -6.16 -4.35 -8.24
C THR A 128 -7.23 -5.08 -9.02
N THR A 129 -7.82 -6.10 -8.42
CA THR A 129 -8.94 -6.84 -8.98
C THR A 129 -10.23 -6.36 -8.33
N ARG A 130 -11.19 -5.91 -9.14
CA ARG A 130 -12.52 -5.47 -8.70
C ARG A 130 -13.61 -6.19 -9.48
N TRP A 131 -14.78 -6.27 -8.86
CA TRP A 131 -16.00 -6.66 -9.57
C TRP A 131 -16.46 -5.52 -10.45
N GLU A 132 -16.69 -5.81 -11.72
CA GLU A 132 -17.21 -4.88 -12.71
C GLU A 132 -18.31 -5.56 -13.51
N TYR A 133 -19.31 -4.80 -13.96
CA TYR A 133 -20.36 -5.37 -14.80
C TYR A 133 -19.83 -5.76 -16.17
N GLN A 134 -20.26 -6.92 -16.66
CA GLN A 134 -19.85 -7.45 -17.96
C GLN A 134 -20.30 -6.56 -19.13
N ASN A 135 -21.41 -5.84 -18.94
CA ASN A 135 -21.98 -4.94 -19.95
C ASN A 135 -22.84 -3.84 -19.31
N SER A 136 -23.25 -2.87 -20.13
CA SER A 136 -24.10 -1.75 -19.71
C SER A 136 -25.49 -2.17 -19.26
N PHE A 137 -26.03 -3.29 -19.76
CA PHE A 137 -27.35 -3.80 -19.35
C PHE A 137 -27.36 -4.14 -17.85
N PHE A 138 -26.43 -4.97 -17.38
CA PHE A 138 -26.36 -5.33 -15.96
C PHE A 138 -26.04 -4.11 -15.09
N SER A 139 -25.15 -3.24 -15.57
CA SER A 139 -24.82 -1.99 -14.87
C SER A 139 -26.03 -1.09 -14.66
N ALA A 140 -26.89 -0.94 -15.68
CA ALA A 140 -28.13 -0.18 -15.60
C ALA A 140 -29.18 -0.91 -14.73
N LEU A 141 -29.34 -2.23 -14.92
CA LEU A 141 -30.27 -3.08 -14.19
C LEU A 141 -30.07 -2.88 -12.69
N PHE A 142 -28.85 -3.08 -12.20
CA PHE A 142 -28.51 -2.99 -10.78
C PHE A 142 -28.03 -1.61 -10.33
N ASN A 143 -28.07 -0.60 -11.22
CA ASN A 143 -27.66 0.77 -10.91
C ASN A 143 -26.23 0.87 -10.34
N HIS A 144 -25.28 0.16 -10.94
CA HIS A 144 -23.88 0.10 -10.51
C HIS A 144 -23.66 -0.45 -9.09
N GLN A 145 -24.66 -1.02 -8.41
CA GLN A 145 -24.46 -1.59 -7.08
C GLN A 145 -23.47 -2.75 -7.13
N GLY A 146 -22.55 -2.82 -6.17
CA GLY A 146 -21.49 -3.84 -6.14
C GLY A 146 -20.35 -3.63 -7.14
N ALA A 147 -20.50 -2.76 -8.16
CA ALA A 147 -19.41 -2.41 -9.05
C ALA A 147 -18.30 -1.70 -8.28
N GLY A 148 -17.05 -1.98 -8.63
CA GLY A 148 -15.86 -1.49 -7.95
C GLY A 148 -15.57 -2.17 -6.61
N GLN A 149 -16.35 -3.17 -6.17
CA GLN A 149 -16.05 -3.92 -4.94
C GLN A 149 -14.68 -4.60 -5.07
N LEU A 150 -13.83 -4.44 -4.05
CA LEU A 150 -12.48 -5.01 -4.05
C LEU A 150 -12.55 -6.53 -3.90
N VAL A 151 -11.91 -7.26 -4.81
CA VAL A 151 -11.72 -8.71 -4.73
C VAL A 151 -10.34 -9.00 -4.13
N ALA A 152 -9.30 -8.40 -4.70
CA ALA A 152 -7.93 -8.57 -4.27
C ALA A 152 -7.08 -7.37 -4.70
N GLN A 153 -6.04 -7.07 -3.95
CA GLN A 153 -5.00 -6.14 -4.37
C GLN A 153 -3.62 -6.72 -4.04
N HIS A 154 -2.75 -6.76 -5.03
CA HIS A 154 -1.37 -7.21 -4.88
C HIS A 154 -0.43 -6.05 -5.20
N ASN A 155 0.28 -5.56 -4.19
CA ASN A 155 1.28 -4.51 -4.35
C ASN A 155 2.67 -5.13 -4.40
N ARG A 156 3.40 -4.86 -5.47
CA ARG A 156 4.81 -5.19 -5.60
C ARG A 156 5.64 -3.91 -5.45
N LEU A 157 6.35 -3.79 -4.33
CA LEU A 157 7.24 -2.68 -4.05
C LEU A 157 8.65 -3.07 -4.49
N VAL A 158 9.16 -2.40 -5.51
CA VAL A 158 10.52 -2.59 -6.02
C VAL A 158 11.40 -1.51 -5.43
N MET A 159 12.48 -1.92 -4.77
CA MET A 159 13.36 -1.00 -4.07
C MET A 159 14.83 -1.20 -4.40
N PRO A 160 15.61 -0.12 -4.54
CA PRO A 160 17.07 -0.22 -4.61
C PRO A 160 17.64 -0.94 -3.39
N LYS A 161 18.71 -1.72 -3.59
CA LYS A 161 19.47 -2.34 -2.48
C LYS A 161 20.02 -1.32 -1.46
N SER A 162 20.12 -0.05 -1.85
CA SER A 162 20.53 1.04 -0.95
C SER A 162 19.46 1.44 0.06
N TRP A 163 18.20 1.05 -0.16
CA TRP A 163 17.11 1.34 0.78
C TRP A 163 17.11 0.37 1.95
N ILE A 164 16.84 0.93 3.12
CA ILE A 164 16.75 0.14 4.35
C ILE A 164 15.28 -0.11 4.66
N GLU A 165 14.90 -1.37 4.82
CA GLU A 165 13.57 -1.71 5.34
C GLU A 165 13.61 -1.77 6.88
N LEU A 166 12.77 -0.99 7.54
CA LEU A 166 12.67 -0.93 9.01
C LEU A 166 11.23 -0.94 9.47
N THR A 167 10.94 -1.52 10.64
CA THR A 167 9.65 -1.26 11.30
C THR A 167 9.57 0.18 11.76
N THR A 168 8.36 0.72 11.95
CA THR A 168 8.18 2.08 12.51
C THR A 168 8.84 2.24 13.88
N THR A 169 8.83 1.19 14.71
CA THR A 169 9.53 1.16 16.00
C THR A 169 11.05 1.22 15.82
N GLN A 170 11.61 0.43 14.90
CA GLN A 170 13.04 0.42 14.59
C GLN A 170 13.50 1.77 14.04
N ALA A 171 12.70 2.38 13.15
CA ALA A 171 12.99 3.69 12.60
C ALA A 171 12.95 4.80 13.66
N LYS A 172 12.01 4.75 14.61
CA LYS A 172 12.00 5.67 15.78
C LYS A 172 13.26 5.51 16.62
N ARG A 173 13.65 4.28 16.97
CA ARG A 173 14.88 3.98 17.74
C ARG A 173 16.12 4.49 17.00
N LEU A 174 16.20 4.25 15.68
CA LEU A 174 17.28 4.75 14.84
C LEU A 174 17.33 6.27 14.85
N GLY A 175 16.19 6.94 14.67
CA GLY A 175 16.09 8.39 14.74
C GLY A 175 16.60 8.96 16.06
N THR A 176 16.28 8.33 17.19
CA THR A 176 16.81 8.71 18.51
C THR A 176 18.32 8.53 18.60
N LYS A 177 18.86 7.40 18.14
CA LYS A 177 20.33 7.16 18.11
C LYS A 177 21.06 8.19 17.25
N LEU A 178 20.52 8.49 16.07
CA LEU A 178 21.11 9.46 15.15
C LEU A 178 21.07 10.89 15.72
N LYS A 179 19.99 11.28 16.41
CA LYS A 179 19.93 12.57 17.12
C LYS A 179 20.98 12.66 18.23
N ALA A 180 21.20 11.57 18.98
CA ALA A 180 22.27 11.53 19.98
C ALA A 180 23.66 11.69 19.35
N LEU A 181 23.89 11.13 18.16
CA LEU A 181 25.14 11.31 17.41
C LEU A 181 25.33 12.73 16.86
N GLN A 182 24.27 13.52 16.68
CA GLN A 182 24.38 14.93 16.25
C GLN A 182 24.85 15.86 17.38
N HIS A 183 24.61 15.47 18.64
CA HIS A 183 25.07 16.19 19.83
C HIS A 183 26.00 15.31 20.67
N PRO A 184 27.19 14.94 20.15
CA PRO A 184 28.07 14.01 20.83
C PRO A 184 28.67 14.68 22.08
N ASN A 185 28.70 13.92 23.17
CA ASN A 185 29.44 14.33 24.37
C ASN A 185 30.96 14.35 24.10
N ALA A 186 31.75 14.89 25.04
CA ALA A 186 33.20 15.04 24.86
C ALA A 186 33.91 13.70 24.53
N GLN A 187 33.47 12.60 25.16
CA GLN A 187 34.05 11.27 24.95
C GLN A 187 33.69 10.72 23.56
N GLN A 188 32.44 10.90 23.11
CA GLN A 188 31.99 10.52 21.78
C GLN A 188 32.72 11.30 20.68
N LYS A 189 32.94 12.61 20.89
CA LYS A 189 33.77 13.43 19.99
C LYS A 189 35.19 12.89 19.89
N ALA A 190 35.81 12.54 21.02
CA ALA A 190 37.16 11.96 21.04
C ALA A 190 37.21 10.62 20.30
N THR A 191 36.24 9.72 20.55
CA THR A 191 36.17 8.43 19.83
C THR A 191 35.93 8.59 18.34
N MET A 192 35.08 9.55 17.93
CA MET A 192 34.87 9.85 16.51
C MET A 192 36.12 10.43 15.86
N ALA A 193 36.81 11.36 16.53
CA ALA A 193 38.05 11.94 16.03
C ALA A 193 39.14 10.87 15.85
N ALA A 194 39.25 9.94 16.81
CA ALA A 194 40.16 8.80 16.72
C ALA A 194 39.80 7.89 15.53
N ALA A 195 38.51 7.56 15.35
CA ALA A 195 38.05 6.76 14.22
C ALA A 195 38.29 7.44 12.87
N VAL A 196 38.08 8.75 12.77
CA VAL A 196 38.38 9.52 11.55
C VAL A 196 39.87 9.54 11.27
N LYS A 197 40.72 9.72 12.28
CA LYS A 197 42.18 9.70 12.11
C LYS A 197 42.67 8.32 11.66
N ALA A 198 42.16 7.24 12.24
CA ALA A 198 42.47 5.88 11.84
C ALA A 198 42.03 5.61 10.39
N LYS A 199 40.82 6.04 10.01
CA LYS A 199 40.32 5.86 8.64
C LYS A 199 41.05 6.73 7.61
N ALA A 200 41.48 7.94 8.00
CA ALA A 200 42.31 8.79 7.16
C ALA A 200 43.68 8.16 6.90
N ALA A 201 44.29 7.53 7.91
CA ALA A 201 45.55 6.78 7.73
C ALA A 201 45.37 5.61 6.74
N GLU A 202 44.33 4.79 6.89
CA GLU A 202 44.02 3.71 5.94
C GLU A 202 43.80 4.22 4.52
N LEU A 203 43.03 5.30 4.34
CA LEU A 203 42.76 5.88 3.02
C LEU A 203 44.03 6.48 2.40
N ALA A 204 44.91 7.08 3.20
CA ALA A 204 46.20 7.60 2.74
C ALA A 204 47.14 6.47 2.28
N HIS A 205 47.16 5.34 3.00
CA HIS A 205 47.92 4.16 2.59
C HIS A 205 47.37 3.54 1.30
N ALA A 206 46.05 3.46 1.16
CA ALA A 206 45.42 2.87 -0.02
C ALA A 206 45.47 3.79 -1.26
N ASN A 207 45.54 5.10 -1.07
CA ASN A 207 45.58 6.06 -2.16
C ASN A 207 46.59 7.21 -1.89
N PRO A 208 47.86 7.04 -2.30
CA PRO A 208 48.91 8.02 -2.09
C PRO A 208 48.63 9.39 -2.71
N LYS A 209 47.83 9.47 -3.79
CA LYS A 209 47.43 10.75 -4.41
C LYS A 209 46.44 11.53 -3.54
N LEU A 210 45.58 10.82 -2.82
CA LEU A 210 44.62 11.39 -1.87
C LEU A 210 45.32 11.83 -0.57
N ALA A 211 46.43 11.19 -0.21
CA ALA A 211 47.26 11.58 0.93
C ALA A 211 47.88 12.98 0.78
N SER A 212 48.14 13.42 -0.45
CA SER A 212 48.66 14.76 -0.76
C SER A 212 47.66 15.88 -0.53
N ASP A 213 46.36 15.58 -0.45
CA ASP A 213 45.29 16.53 -0.14
C ASP A 213 44.67 16.19 1.22
N GLN A 214 45.23 16.78 2.28
CA GLN A 214 44.75 16.59 3.65
C GLN A 214 43.27 16.93 3.83
N ALA A 215 42.77 17.95 3.13
CA ALA A 215 41.40 18.39 3.27
C ALA A 215 40.43 17.38 2.62
N ALA A 216 40.74 16.90 1.42
CA ALA A 216 39.96 15.86 0.75
C ALA A 216 40.00 14.54 1.53
N LEU A 217 41.18 14.15 2.02
CA LEU A 217 41.37 12.94 2.81
C LEU A 217 40.52 12.95 4.08
N LEU A 218 40.58 14.03 4.87
CA LEU A 218 39.81 14.17 6.11
C LEU A 218 38.31 14.18 5.84
N LYS A 219 37.86 14.89 4.79
CA LYS A 219 36.45 14.92 4.39
C LYS A 219 35.94 13.54 4.00
N GLN A 220 36.71 12.76 3.23
CA GLN A 220 36.35 11.41 2.83
C GLN A 220 36.37 10.42 3.99
N ALA A 221 37.38 10.53 4.87
CA ALA A 221 37.47 9.73 6.09
C ALA A 221 36.27 9.99 7.00
N GLN A 222 35.92 11.27 7.21
CA GLN A 222 34.77 11.66 8.02
C GLN A 222 33.44 11.12 7.45
N ALA A 223 33.23 11.25 6.14
CA ALA A 223 32.05 10.70 5.47
C ALA A 223 31.96 9.17 5.63
N THR A 224 33.08 8.46 5.47
CA THR A 224 33.15 7.00 5.58
C THR A 224 32.85 6.54 7.01
N VAL A 225 33.44 7.17 8.02
CA VAL A 225 33.19 6.86 9.44
C VAL A 225 31.74 7.15 9.81
N GLN A 226 31.20 8.29 9.37
CA GLN A 226 29.79 8.63 9.61
C GLN A 226 28.84 7.60 8.98
N GLN A 227 29.12 7.17 7.75
CA GLN A 227 28.34 6.13 7.07
C GLN A 227 28.42 4.78 7.77
N ALA A 228 29.61 4.38 8.24
CA ALA A 228 29.81 3.14 8.99
C ALA A 228 29.02 3.13 10.31
N MET A 229 29.04 4.25 11.07
CA MET A 229 28.25 4.38 12.29
C MET A 229 26.75 4.30 12.02
N ILE A 230 26.26 4.92 10.94
CA ILE A 230 24.86 4.81 10.52
C ILE A 230 24.50 3.35 10.22
N GLN A 231 25.32 2.65 9.44
CA GLN A 231 25.08 1.25 9.10
C GLN A 231 25.07 0.36 10.34
N GLN A 232 25.94 0.62 11.31
CA GLN A 232 25.97 -0.10 12.58
C GLN A 232 24.72 0.18 13.41
N ALA A 233 24.30 1.44 13.53
CA ALA A 233 23.06 1.80 14.22
C ALA A 233 21.83 1.14 13.58
N VAL A 234 21.80 1.04 12.24
CA VAL A 234 20.76 0.32 11.49
C VAL A 234 20.75 -1.16 11.84
N LYS A 235 21.91 -1.83 11.80
CA LYS A 235 22.03 -3.25 12.18
C LYS A 235 21.57 -3.49 13.62
N GLU A 236 21.96 -2.63 14.55
CA GLU A 236 21.57 -2.75 15.96
C GLU A 236 20.06 -2.63 16.16
N VAL A 237 19.40 -1.68 15.50
CA VAL A 237 17.93 -1.57 15.62
C VAL A 237 17.21 -2.74 14.94
N GLN A 238 17.79 -3.32 13.89
CA GLN A 238 17.21 -4.50 13.23
C GLN A 238 17.33 -5.77 14.08
N GLN A 239 18.41 -5.91 14.85
CA GLN A 239 18.65 -7.06 15.72
C GLN A 239 17.83 -7.02 17.02
N GLN A 240 17.48 -5.83 17.50
CA GLN A 240 16.60 -5.68 18.64
C GLN A 240 15.15 -6.02 18.24
N LYS A 241 14.66 -7.16 18.74
CA LYS A 241 13.26 -7.57 18.62
C LYS A 241 12.32 -6.57 19.30
#